data_AF-A0A3T0E801-F1
#
_entry.id   AF-A0A3T0E801-F1
#
_cell.length_a   1.000
_cell.length_b   1.000
_cell.length_c   1.000
_cell.angle_alpha   90.00
_cell.angle_beta   90.00
_cell.angle_gamma   90.00
#
_symmetry.space_group_name_H-M   'P 1'
#
loop_
_entity.id
_entity.type
_entity.pdbx_description
1 polymer ?
#
loop_
_entity_poly.entity_id
_entity_poly.type
_entity_poly.pdbx_seq_one_letter_code
_entity_poly.pdbx_strand_id
1 'polypeptide(L)'
;MDAELKSLIQAIATDALGPAVVVDVHVRPEADADDEPILRTHIIVNMPKGGGVLPSEKTMMIPRAVRNALVHRGIDAFPIVSFISKAEAAGLSSEAA
;
A
#
# COMPACT_ATOMS: atom_id res chain seq x y z
N MET A 1 -10.82 -10.79 -1.90
CA MET A 1 -10.59 -9.33 -1.83
C MET A 1 -10.84 -8.74 -3.20
N ASP A 2 -11.38 -7.53 -3.26
CA ASP A 2 -11.67 -6.85 -4.52
C ASP A 2 -10.37 -6.65 -5.35
N ALA A 3 -10.25 -7.39 -6.44
CA ALA A 3 -9.11 -7.32 -7.35
C ALA A 3 -8.98 -5.93 -7.99
N GLU A 4 -10.07 -5.18 -8.07
CA GLU A 4 -10.06 -3.81 -8.57
C GLU A 4 -9.38 -2.87 -7.60
N LEU A 5 -9.63 -3.02 -6.29
CA LEU A 5 -9.05 -2.15 -5.27
C LEU A 5 -7.53 -2.34 -5.17
N LYS A 6 -7.07 -3.59 -5.23
CA LYS A 6 -5.62 -3.89 -5.34
C LYS A 6 -5.03 -3.22 -6.58
N SER A 7 -5.65 -3.40 -7.74
CA SER A 7 -5.16 -2.85 -9.02
C SER A 7 -5.11 -1.32 -9.01
N LEU A 8 -6.12 -0.67 -8.43
CA LEU A 8 -6.20 0.77 -8.26
C LEU A 8 -5.04 1.30 -7.40
N ILE A 9 -4.82 0.69 -6.23
CA ILE A 9 -3.75 1.12 -5.32
C ILE A 9 -2.38 0.85 -5.93
N GLN A 10 -2.21 -0.27 -6.64
CA GLN A 10 -0.99 -0.57 -7.38
C GLN A 10 -0.70 0.47 -8.47
N ALA A 11 -1.73 0.92 -9.20
CA ALA A 11 -1.58 1.99 -10.19
C ALA A 11 -1.15 3.30 -9.54
N ILE A 12 -1.77 3.71 -8.42
CA ILE A 12 -1.40 4.92 -7.67
C ILE A 12 0.07 4.85 -7.20
N ALA A 13 0.47 3.72 -6.62
CA ALA A 13 1.83 3.53 -6.14
C ALA A 13 2.85 3.56 -7.30
N THR A 14 2.49 2.93 -8.43
CA THR A 14 3.32 2.85 -9.63
C THR A 14 3.51 4.22 -10.28
N ASP A 15 2.46 5.04 -10.34
CA ASP A 15 2.52 6.41 -10.85
C ASP A 15 3.45 7.29 -10.00
N ALA A 16 3.35 7.18 -8.67
CA ALA A 16 4.19 7.96 -7.76
C ALA A 16 5.66 7.53 -7.76
N LEU A 17 5.93 6.23 -7.62
CA LEU A 17 7.28 5.68 -7.38
C LEU A 17 7.98 5.17 -8.64
N GLY A 18 7.22 4.89 -9.70
CA GLY A 18 7.70 4.28 -10.93
C GLY A 18 7.56 2.75 -10.95
N PRO A 19 7.36 2.15 -12.14
CA PRO A 19 7.07 0.73 -12.30
C PRO A 19 8.22 -0.20 -11.93
N ALA A 20 9.47 0.29 -11.95
CA ALA A 20 10.63 -0.49 -11.51
C ALA A 20 10.71 -0.64 -9.99
N VAL A 21 10.04 0.24 -9.24
CA VAL A 21 10.09 0.28 -7.78
C VAL A 21 8.98 -0.58 -7.18
N VAL A 22 7.75 -0.47 -7.67
CA VAL A 22 6.61 -1.22 -7.13
C VAL A 22 6.60 -2.65 -7.67
N VAL A 23 6.54 -3.61 -6.77
CA VAL A 23 6.58 -5.04 -7.07
C VAL A 23 5.18 -5.62 -7.04
N ASP A 24 4.50 -5.39 -5.93
CA ASP A 24 3.14 -5.86 -5.68
C ASP A 24 2.51 -5.00 -4.58
N VAL A 25 1.20 -5.14 -4.41
CA VAL A 25 0.43 -4.51 -3.34
C VAL A 25 -0.42 -5.55 -2.65
N HIS A 26 -0.30 -5.64 -1.33
CA HIS A 26 -1.23 -6.38 -0.50
C HIS A 26 -2.17 -5.39 0.17
N VAL A 27 -3.46 -5.67 0.13
CA VAL A 27 -4.48 -4.87 0.78
C VAL A 27 -5.21 -5.80 1.75
N ARG A 28 -5.69 -5.28 2.86
CA ARG A 28 -6.49 -6.02 3.83
C ARG A 28 -7.46 -5.06 4.51
N PRO A 29 -8.77 -5.27 4.34
CA PRO A 29 -9.77 -4.61 5.18
C PRO A 29 -9.60 -5.09 6.62
N GLU A 30 -9.55 -4.16 7.56
CA GLU A 30 -9.48 -4.41 9.01
C GLU A 30 -10.37 -3.37 9.71
N ALA A 31 -10.56 -3.57 11.02
CA ALA A 31 -11.05 -2.54 11.91
C ALA A 31 -9.89 -2.09 12.80
N ASP A 32 -9.87 -0.82 13.20
CA ASP A 32 -8.91 -0.35 14.19
C ASP A 32 -9.37 -0.67 15.64
N ALA A 33 -8.73 -0.06 16.64
CA ALA A 33 -9.04 -0.31 18.04
C ALA A 33 -10.43 0.20 18.48
N ASP A 34 -11.03 1.10 17.70
CA ASP A 34 -12.33 1.71 17.97
C ASP A 34 -13.43 1.12 17.05
N ASP A 35 -13.16 -0.04 16.43
CA ASP A 35 -13.99 -0.71 15.42
C ASP A 35 -14.23 0.15 14.15
N GLU A 36 -13.40 1.16 13.88
CA GLU A 36 -13.51 1.96 12.66
C GLU A 36 -12.89 1.24 11.47
N PRO A 37 -13.54 1.28 10.28
CA PRO A 37 -13.04 0.60 9.09
C PRO A 37 -11.73 1.21 8.60
N ILE A 38 -10.70 0.37 8.50
CA ILE A 38 -9.41 0.72 7.93
C ILE A 38 -9.06 -0.18 6.74
N LEU A 39 -8.18 0.33 5.89
CA LEU A 39 -7.64 -0.40 4.76
C LEU A 39 -6.11 -0.50 4.89
N ARG A 40 -5.65 -1.59 5.50
CA ARG A 40 -4.22 -1.87 5.64
C ARG A 40 -3.64 -2.24 4.28
N THR A 41 -2.64 -1.49 3.85
CA THR A 41 -2.04 -1.60 2.53
C THR A 41 -0.53 -1.72 2.66
N HIS A 42 0.01 -2.85 2.26
CA HIS A 42 1.45 -3.07 2.14
C HIS A 42 1.86 -2.94 0.68
N ILE A 43 2.64 -1.90 0.37
CA ILE A 43 3.24 -1.71 -0.95
C ILE A 43 4.62 -2.36 -0.91
N ILE A 44 4.78 -3.43 -1.69
CA ILE A 44 6.03 -4.17 -1.79
C ILE A 44 6.91 -3.47 -2.81
N VAL A 45 8.10 -3.07 -2.39
CA VAL A 45 9.04 -2.29 -3.22
C VAL A 45 10.38 -2.99 -3.42
N ASN A 46 11.00 -2.72 -4.56
CA ASN A 46 12.43 -2.92 -4.74
C ASN A 46 13.16 -1.72 -4.11
N MET A 47 13.82 -1.94 -2.98
CA MET A 47 14.65 -0.91 -2.37
C MET A 47 15.83 -0.55 -3.30
N PRO A 48 16.23 0.74 -3.37
CA PRO A 48 17.39 1.15 -4.13
C PRO A 48 18.64 0.36 -3.70
N LYS A 49 19.44 -0.07 -4.68
CA LYS A 49 20.71 -0.76 -4.40
C LYS A 49 21.61 0.15 -3.54
N GLY A 50 22.20 -0.41 -2.47
CA GLY A 50 23.11 0.31 -1.58
C GLY A 50 22.47 0.96 -0.34
N GLY A 51 21.24 0.58 0.01
CA GLY A 51 20.59 1.09 1.24
C GLY A 51 19.96 2.47 1.07
N GLY A 52 19.65 2.87 -0.16
CA GLY A 52 18.95 4.13 -0.42
C GLY A 52 17.53 4.14 0.14
N VAL A 53 17.02 5.33 0.42
CA VAL A 53 15.65 5.55 0.90
C VAL A 53 14.72 5.83 -0.26
N LEU A 54 13.44 5.47 -0.11
CA LEU A 54 12.40 5.95 -1.03
C LEU A 54 12.26 7.48 -0.89
N PRO A 55 11.97 8.21 -1.97
CA PRO A 55 11.72 9.65 -1.89
C PRO A 55 10.50 9.94 -1.00
N SER A 56 10.73 10.59 0.14
CA SER A 56 9.71 10.88 1.15
C SER A 56 8.54 11.70 0.59
N GLU A 57 8.83 12.69 -0.25
CA GLU A 57 7.81 13.52 -0.90
C GLU A 57 6.83 12.68 -1.74
N LYS A 58 7.32 11.63 -2.40
CA LYS A 58 6.50 10.74 -3.21
C LYS A 58 5.71 9.77 -2.35
N THR A 59 6.34 9.18 -1.33
CA THR A 59 5.66 8.21 -0.45
C THR A 59 4.58 8.86 0.41
N MET A 60 4.79 10.09 0.88
CA MET A 60 3.80 10.83 1.68
C MET A 60 2.51 11.17 0.90
N MET A 61 2.56 11.26 -0.43
CA MET A 61 1.39 11.57 -1.25
C MET A 61 0.51 10.35 -1.54
N ILE A 62 1.04 9.13 -1.41
CA ILE A 62 0.31 7.91 -1.72
C ILE A 62 -0.90 7.69 -0.79
N PRO A 63 -0.81 7.79 0.55
CA PRO A 63 -1.98 7.65 1.41
C PRO A 63 -3.11 8.63 1.05
N ARG A 64 -2.76 9.87 0.70
CA ARG A 64 -3.72 10.89 0.26
C ARG A 64 -4.40 10.49 -1.05
N ALA A 65 -3.62 10.04 -2.03
CA ALA A 65 -4.16 9.59 -3.32
C ALA A 65 -5.07 8.37 -3.15
N VAL A 66 -4.70 7.42 -2.29
CA VAL A 66 -5.54 6.27 -1.95
C VAL A 66 -6.83 6.72 -1.27
N ARG A 67 -6.77 7.59 -0.24
CA ARG A 67 -7.98 8.08 0.44
C ARG A 67 -8.93 8.78 -0.55
N ASN A 68 -8.40 9.63 -1.42
CA ASN A 68 -9.21 10.27 -2.45
C ASN A 68 -9.90 9.23 -3.34
N ALA A 69 -9.19 8.20 -3.79
CA ALA A 69 -9.75 7.17 -4.64
C ALA A 69 -10.84 6.33 -3.93
N LEU A 70 -10.66 6.04 -2.64
CA LEU A 70 -11.67 5.36 -1.81
C LEU A 70 -12.95 6.20 -1.68
N VAL A 71 -12.81 7.50 -1.38
CA VAL A 71 -13.94 8.43 -1.25
C VAL A 71 -14.75 8.52 -2.55
N HIS A 72 -14.07 8.61 -3.71
CA HIS A 72 -14.76 8.63 -5.01
C HIS A 72 -15.53 7.33 -5.32
N ARG A 73 -15.16 6.21 -4.69
CA ARG A 73 -15.86 4.92 -4.79
C ARG A 73 -16.90 4.71 -3.68
N GLY A 74 -17.11 5.69 -2.80
CA GLY A 74 -18.01 5.56 -1.65
C GLY A 74 -17.53 4.58 -0.59
N ILE A 75 -16.23 4.27 -0.56
CA ILE A 75 -15.63 3.38 0.43
C ILE A 75 -15.20 4.23 1.62
N ASP A 76 -15.90 4.08 2.73
CA ASP A 76 -15.54 4.74 3.97
C ASP A 76 -14.57 3.87 4.78
N ALA A 77 -13.30 3.91 4.38
CA ALA A 77 -12.21 3.32 5.15
C ALA A 77 -10.98 4.23 5.14
N PHE A 78 -10.25 4.29 6.26
CA PHE A 78 -9.01 5.04 6.32
C PHE A 78 -7.82 4.19 5.82
N PRO A 79 -7.03 4.65 4.83
CA PRO A 79 -5.93 3.86 4.31
C PRO A 79 -4.70 3.95 5.22
N ILE A 80 -4.22 2.80 5.71
CA ILE A 80 -2.95 2.68 6.40
C ILE A 80 -1.95 2.09 5.42
N VAL A 81 -1.02 2.90 4.92
CA VAL A 81 -0.06 2.50 3.90
C VAL A 81 1.31 2.28 4.51
N SER A 82 1.90 1.12 4.26
CA SER A 82 3.28 0.79 4.63
C SER A 82 4.07 0.36 3.41
N PHE A 83 5.35 0.74 3.36
CA PHE A 83 6.27 0.32 2.30
C PHE A 83 7.21 -0.71 2.88
N ILE A 84 7.25 -1.89 2.25
CA ILE A 84 8.08 -3.00 2.71
C ILE A 84 8.89 -3.56 1.55
N SER A 85 10.08 -4.05 1.84
CA SER A 85 10.91 -4.76 0.88
C SER A 85 10.33 -6.14 0.55
N LYS A 86 10.77 -6.72 -0.57
CA LYS A 86 10.46 -8.12 -0.92
C LYS A 86 10.84 -9.12 0.20
N ALA A 87 11.93 -8.85 0.92
CA ALA A 87 12.40 -9.72 2.00
C ALA A 87 11.42 -9.71 3.19
N GLU A 88 10.91 -8.53 3.57
CA GLU A 88 9.90 -8.39 4.63
C GLU A 88 8.55 -8.99 4.22
N ALA A 89 8.18 -8.86 2.94
CA ALA A 89 6.93 -9.45 2.41
C ALA A 89 6.89 -10.98 2.51
N ALA A 90 8.05 -11.64 2.41
CA ALA A 90 8.14 -13.10 2.60
C ALA A 90 7.80 -13.50 4.05
N GLY A 91 8.12 -12.65 5.04
CA GLY A 91 7.77 -12.88 6.45
C GLY A 91 6.28 -12.74 6.72
N LEU A 92 5.62 -11.74 6.11
CA LEU A 92 4.18 -11.50 6.30
C LEU A 92 3.29 -12.65 5.79
N SER A 93 3.76 -13.39 4.78
CA SER A 93 3.03 -14.54 4.25
C SER A 93 3.08 -15.75 5.20
N SER A 94 4.06 -15.79 6.13
CA SER A 94 4.25 -16.87 7.08
C SER A 94 3.45 -16.71 8.37
N GLU A 95 2.99 -15.50 8.71
CA GLU A 95 2.16 -15.24 9.91
C GLU A 95 0.65 -15.36 9.65
N ALA A 96 0.25 -15.46 8.38
CA ALA A 96 -1.15 -15.61 7.98
C ALA A 96 -1.56 -17.08 7.70
N ALA A 97 -0.69 -18.05 8.01
CA ALA A 97 -0.88 -19.48 7.77
C ALA A 97 -1.12 -20.27 9.07
#